data_AF-A0A971ZZP9-F1
#
_entry.id   AF-A0A971ZZP9-F1
#
_cell.length_a   1.000
_cell.length_b   1.000
_cell.length_c   1.000
_cell.angle_alpha   90.00
_cell.angle_beta   90.00
_cell.angle_gamma   90.00
#
_symmetry.space_group_name_H-M   'P 1'
#
loop_
_entity.id
_entity.type
_entity.pdbx_description
1 polymer ?
#
loop_
_entity_poly.entity_id
_entity_poly.type
_entity_poly.pdbx_seq_one_letter_code
_entity_poly.pdbx_strand_id
1 'polypeptide(L)' 'GLLTDEEMAKLNAKVDIEQQDSKEVARDWLVENGLID' A
#
# COMPACT_ATOMS: atom_id res chain seq x y z
N GLY A 1 9.57 -2.93 11.44
CA GLY A 1 9.32 -3.68 10.19
C GLY A 1 9.48 -2.76 9.01
N LEU A 2 9.35 -3.26 7.78
CA LEU A 2 9.40 -2.44 6.55
C LEU A 2 8.14 -1.60 6.32
N LEU A 3 7.07 -1.89 7.06
CA LEU A 3 5.80 -1.17 7.01
C LEU A 3 5.38 -0.82 8.44
N THR A 4 5.15 0.46 8.70
CA THR A 4 4.66 0.95 9.99
C THR A 4 3.13 0.89 10.08
N ASP A 5 2.59 0.93 11.30
CA ASP A 5 1.14 0.96 11.52
C ASP A 5 0.47 2.19 10.85
N GLU A 6 1.16 3.33 10.84
CA GLU A 6 0.69 4.55 10.19
C GLU A 6 0.62 4.39 8.67
N GLU A 7 1.64 3.80 8.06
CA GLU A 7 1.66 3.54 6.62
C GLU A 7 0.62 2.49 6.24
N MET A 8 0.46 1.43 7.04
CA MET A 8 -0.58 0.43 6.83
C MET A 8 -1.99 1.04 6.87
N ALA A 9 -2.25 1.96 7.81
CA ALA A 9 -3.52 2.67 7.89
C ALA A 9 -3.80 3.50 6.62
N LYS A 10 -2.77 4.15 6.05
CA LYS A 10 -2.89 4.90 4.79
C LYS A 10 -3.19 3.97 3.60
N LEU A 11 -2.53 2.82 3.52
CA LEU A 11 -2.80 1.83 2.48
C LEU A 11 -4.23 1.27 2.58
N ASN A 12 -4.70 0.98 3.79
CA ASN A 12 -6.08 0.54 4.01
C ASN A 12 -7.11 1.61 3.61
N ALA A 13 -6.85 2.89 3.92
CA ALA A 13 -7.74 3.98 3.51
C ALA A 13 -7.93 4.05 1.98
N LYS A 14 -6.85 3.81 1.20
CA LYS A 14 -6.93 3.75 -0.27
C LYS A 14 -7.88 2.66 -0.75
N VAL A 15 -7.94 1.52 -0.06
CA VAL A 15 -8.81 0.40 -0.44
C VAL A 15 -10.22 0.60 0.10
N ASP A 16 -10.37 0.87 1.39
CA ASP A 16 -11.68 0.84 2.06
C ASP A 16 -12.52 2.09 1.78
N ILE A 17 -11.87 3.25 1.64
CA ILE A 17 -12.55 4.55 1.45
C ILE A 17 -12.50 4.97 -0.02
N GLU A 18 -11.30 4.94 -0.62
CA GLU A 18 -11.10 5.38 -2.00
C GLU A 18 -11.45 4.29 -3.04
N GLN A 19 -11.74 3.07 -2.59
CA GLN A 19 -12.11 1.91 -3.42
C GLN A 19 -11.06 1.57 -4.51
N GLN A 20 -9.79 1.84 -4.23
CA GLN A 20 -8.69 1.38 -5.10
C GLN A 20 -8.53 -0.13 -5.01
N ASP A 21 -8.05 -0.75 -6.08
CA ASP A 21 -7.77 -2.18 -6.09
C ASP A 21 -6.59 -2.49 -5.15
N SER A 22 -6.79 -3.44 -4.25
CA SER A 22 -5.81 -3.76 -3.20
C SER A 22 -4.52 -4.35 -3.78
N LYS A 23 -4.57 -5.01 -4.94
CA LYS A 23 -3.38 -5.56 -5.61
C LYS A 23 -2.57 -4.43 -6.24
N GLU A 24 -3.22 -3.44 -6.83
CA GLU A 24 -2.53 -2.24 -7.36
C GLU A 24 -1.89 -1.43 -6.23
N VAL A 25 -2.63 -1.14 -5.14
CA VAL A 25 -2.11 -0.43 -3.97
C VAL A 25 -0.89 -1.13 -3.36
N ALA A 26 -0.94 -2.46 -3.24
CA ALA A 26 0.18 -3.24 -2.74
C ALA A 26 1.37 -3.25 -3.71
N ARG A 27 1.11 -3.41 -5.01
CA ARG A 27 2.16 -3.42 -6.04
C ARG A 27 2.91 -2.10 -6.05
N ASP A 28 2.18 -0.99 -6.06
CA ASP A 28 2.77 0.35 -6.12
C ASP A 28 3.61 0.63 -4.89
N TRP A 29 3.13 0.28 -3.68
CA TRP A 29 3.93 0.42 -2.46
C TRP A 29 5.22 -0.41 -2.51
N LEU A 30 5.17 -1.64 -3.01
CA LEU A 30 6.35 -2.51 -3.14
C LEU A 30 7.36 -1.97 -4.17
N VAL A 31 6.87 -1.41 -5.29
CA VAL A 31 7.72 -0.76 -6.31
C VAL A 31 8.35 0.52 -5.77
N GLU A 32 7.58 1.38 -5.11
CA GLU A 32 8.07 2.63 -4.50
C GLU A 32 9.16 2.39 -3.44
N ASN A 33 9.10 1.25 -2.75
CA ASN A 33 10.10 0.84 -1.76
C ASN A 33 11.23 -0.03 -2.34
N GLY A 34 11.27 -0.24 -3.66
CA GLY A 34 12.32 -1.01 -4.33
C GLY A 34 12.36 -2.49 -3.96
N LEU A 35 11.21 -3.06 -3.58
CA LEU A 35 11.09 -4.47 -3.18
C LEU A 35 10.75 -5.40 -4.36
N ILE A 36 10.13 -4.86 -5.42
CA ILE A 36 9.82 -5.54 -6.68
C ILE A 36 9.94 -4.56 -7.87
N ASP A 37 9.94 -5.11 -9.10
CA ASP A 37 9.89 -4.39 -10.37
C ASP A 37 8.49 -4.43 -11.04
#